data_AF-S8BZW7-F1
#
_entry.id   AF-S8BZW7-F1
#
_cell.length_a   1.000
_cell.length_b   1.000
_cell.length_c   1.000
_cell.angle_alpha   90.00
_cell.angle_beta   90.00
_cell.angle_gamma   90.00
#
_symmetry.space_group_name_H-M   'P 1'
#
loop_
_entity.id
_entity.type
_entity.pdbx_description
1 polymer ?
#
loop_
_entity_poly.entity_id
_entity_poly.type
_entity_poly.pdbx_seq_one_letter_code
_entity_poly.pdbx_strand_id
1 'polypeptide(L)' 'LPFCAVLPDFGQVYNFIGSVLDPNSRDHLKRLKNMDRIDIETVSLLMRNLSFNLASPDFEDHRRLLSGCDIEGEK' A
#
# COMPACT_ATOMS: atom_id res chain seq x y z
N LEU A 1 30.11 14.21 10.72
CA LEU A 1 30.01 13.56 9.40
C LEU A 1 28.52 13.49 9.06
N PRO A 2 28.04 14.03 7.93
CA PRO A 2 26.63 13.92 7.61
C PRO A 2 26.37 12.45 7.34
N PHE A 3 25.63 11.83 8.26
CA PHE A 3 25.09 10.50 8.08
C PHE A 3 24.17 10.63 6.86
N CYS A 4 24.58 10.12 5.69
CA CYS A 4 23.64 10.00 4.58
C CYS A 4 22.52 9.10 5.10
N ALA A 5 21.39 9.69 5.48
CA ALA A 5 20.23 8.93 5.89
C ALA A 5 19.86 8.06 4.68
N VAL A 6 19.94 6.75 4.85
CA VAL A 6 19.32 5.83 3.91
C VAL A 6 17.84 6.15 4.01
N LEU A 7 17.27 6.67 2.92
CA LEU A 7 15.85 7.00 2.82
C LEU A 7 15.14 5.87 2.09
N PRO A 8 13.85 5.64 2.40
CA PRO A 8 13.04 4.72 1.62
C PRO A 8 12.92 5.18 0.16
N ASP A 9 12.83 4.24 -0.77
CA ASP A 9 12.30 4.50 -2.10
C ASP A 9 10.77 4.63 -2.00
N PHE A 10 10.31 5.86 -1.75
CA PHE A 10 8.89 6.15 -1.65
C PHE A 10 8.11 5.78 -2.92
N GLY A 11 8.74 5.81 -4.10
CA GLY A 11 8.11 5.37 -5.34
C GLY A 11 7.79 3.88 -5.27
N GLN A 12 8.76 3.06 -4.88
CA GLN A 12 8.55 1.62 -4.69
C GLN A 12 7.55 1.32 -3.57
N VAL A 13 7.63 2.04 -2.45
CA VAL A 13 6.73 1.90 -1.30
C VAL A 13 5.27 2.18 -1.69
N TYR A 14 4.99 3.32 -2.30
CA TYR A 14 3.61 3.68 -2.67
C TYR A 14 3.07 2.81 -3.81
N ASN A 15 3.91 2.41 -4.76
CA ASN A 15 3.51 1.44 -5.80
C ASN A 15 3.17 0.08 -5.19
N PHE A 16 3.90 -0.37 -4.16
CA PHE A 16 3.56 -1.59 -3.45
C PHE A 16 2.20 -1.46 -2.73
N ILE A 17 2.01 -0.40 -1.95
CA ILE A 17 0.76 -0.15 -1.21
C ILE A 17 -0.43 -0.06 -2.17
N GLY A 18 -0.32 0.70 -3.25
CA GLY A 18 -1.36 0.81 -4.27
C GLY A 18 -1.72 -0.56 -4.87
N SER A 19 -0.72 -1.41 -5.13
CA SER A 19 -0.99 -2.75 -5.65
C SER A 19 -1.76 -3.65 -4.68
N VAL A 20 -1.63 -3.48 -3.36
CA VAL A 20 -2.41 -4.26 -2.37
C VAL A 20 -3.92 -3.99 -2.50
N LEU A 21 -4.29 -2.83 -3.04
CA LEU A 21 -5.67 -2.44 -3.30
C LEU A 21 -6.14 -2.83 -4.71
N ASP A 22 -5.25 -3.36 -5.57
CA ASP A 22 -5.60 -3.81 -6.92
C ASP A 22 -5.99 -5.31 -6.90
N PRO A 23 -7.26 -5.65 -7.22
CA PRO A 23 -7.73 -7.03 -7.22
C PRO A 23 -7.10 -7.91 -8.30
N ASN A 24 -6.43 -7.33 -9.30
CA ASN A 24 -5.70 -8.05 -10.33
C ASN A 24 -4.25 -8.33 -9.95
N SER A 25 -3.71 -7.61 -8.97
CA SER A 25 -2.34 -7.83 -8.51
C SER A 25 -2.22 -9.17 -7.77
N ARG A 26 -1.06 -9.80 -7.90
CA ARG A 26 -0.72 -11.09 -7.28
C ARG A 26 0.66 -11.01 -6.64
N ASP A 27 1.05 -12.08 -5.94
CA ASP A 27 2.40 -12.28 -5.40
C ASP A 27 2.92 -11.19 -4.44
N HIS A 28 2.03 -10.50 -3.72
CA HIS A 28 2.40 -9.40 -2.81
C HIS A 28 3.48 -9.79 -1.80
N LEU A 29 3.38 -10.97 -1.19
CA LEU A 29 4.38 -11.43 -0.21
C LEU A 29 5.76 -11.64 -0.83
N LYS A 30 5.83 -12.12 -2.07
CA LYS A 30 7.10 -12.29 -2.78
C LYS A 30 7.67 -10.93 -3.16
N ARG A 31 6.84 -10.02 -3.69
CA ARG A 31 7.24 -8.65 -4.03
C ARG A 31 7.76 -7.89 -2.81
N LEU A 32 7.07 -7.97 -1.68
CA LEU A 32 7.48 -7.33 -0.42
C LEU A 32 8.83 -7.85 0.07
N LYS A 33 9.06 -9.17 0.03
CA LYS A 33 10.33 -9.79 0.44
C LYS A 33 11.53 -9.39 -0.42
N ASN A 34 11.29 -8.87 -1.62
CA ASN A 34 12.33 -8.43 -2.56
C ASN A 34 12.65 -6.93 -2.43
N MET A 35 11.92 -6.18 -1.60
CA MET A 35 12.18 -4.77 -1.34
C MET A 35 13.31 -4.61 -0.34
N ASP A 36 13.96 -3.43 -0.32
CA ASP A 36 14.95 -3.13 0.69
C ASP A 36 14.31 -3.09 2.09
N ARG A 37 15.09 -3.45 3.11
CA ARG A 37 14.57 -3.53 4.50
C ARG A 37 13.90 -2.22 4.94
N ILE A 38 14.47 -1.08 4.58
CA ILE A 38 13.93 0.24 4.91
C ILE A 38 12.56 0.48 4.26
N ASP A 39 12.35 -0.02 3.04
CA ASP A 39 11.09 0.09 2.33
C ASP A 39 10.04 -0.83 2.94
N ILE A 40 10.42 -2.05 3.35
CA ILE A 40 9.52 -2.97 4.06
C ILE A 40 9.01 -2.37 5.38
N GLU A 41 9.91 -1.77 6.16
CA GLU A 41 9.57 -1.11 7.42
C GLU A 41 8.64 0.11 7.15
N THR A 42 8.92 0.87 6.09
CA THR A 42 8.09 2.01 5.68
C THR A 42 6.71 1.58 5.18
N VAL A 43 6.62 0.54 4.35
CA VAL A 43 5.36 -0.09 3.92
C VAL A 43 4.55 -0.52 5.14
N SER A 44 5.20 -1.20 6.11
CA SER A 44 4.51 -1.69 7.32
C SER A 44 3.94 -0.55 8.16
N LEU A 45 4.70 0.55 8.32
CA LEU A 45 4.25 1.75 9.02
C LEU A 45 3.04 2.39 8.31
N LEU A 46 3.14 2.60 7.00
CA LEU A 46 2.10 3.26 6.21
C LEU A 46 0.84 2.40 6.09
N MET A 47 0.96 1.08 5.88
CA MET A 47 -0.18 0.16 5.85
C MET A 47 -0.90 0.10 7.20
N ARG A 48 -0.16 0.17 8.32
CA ARG A 48 -0.76 0.29 9.64
C ARG A 48 -1.54 1.60 9.77
N ASN A 49 -0.96 2.73 9.37
CA ASN A 49 -1.65 4.03 9.40
C ASN A 49 -2.91 4.02 8.52
N LEU A 50 -2.81 3.45 7.32
CA LEU A 50 -3.95 3.32 6.40
C LEU A 50 -5.06 2.46 6.99
N SER A 51 -4.72 1.31 7.59
CA SER A 51 -5.70 0.44 8.27
C SER A 51 -6.43 1.18 9.40
N PHE A 52 -5.70 1.96 10.21
CA PHE A 52 -6.32 2.78 11.24
C PHE A 52 -7.26 3.85 10.67
N ASN A 53 -6.86 4.55 9.61
CA ASN A 53 -7.71 5.55 8.97
C ASN A 53 -8.98 4.90 8.39
N LEU A 54 -8.85 3.78 7.68
CA LEU A 54 -9.98 3.07 7.05
C LEU A 54 -10.93 2.38 8.04
N ALA A 55 -10.50 2.17 9.29
CA ALA A 55 -11.36 1.67 10.36
C ALA A 55 -12.27 2.78 10.94
N SER A 56 -11.91 4.06 10.75
CA SER A 56 -12.75 5.18 11.18
C SER A 56 -14.04 5.24 10.36
N PRO A 57 -15.20 5.56 10.98
CA PRO A 57 -16.46 5.76 10.27
C PRO A 57 -16.38 6.87 9.23
N ASP A 58 -15.51 7.87 9.42
CA ASP A 58 -15.30 8.98 8.47
C ASP A 58 -14.83 8.51 7.09
N PHE A 59 -14.30 7.29 7.00
CA PHE A 59 -13.77 6.69 5.77
C PHE A 59 -14.67 5.58 5.21
N GLU A 60 -15.93 5.48 5.67
CA GLU A 60 -16.83 4.43 5.21
C GLU A 60 -17.09 4.49 3.69
N ASP A 61 -17.29 5.68 3.12
CA ASP A 61 -17.47 5.85 1.67
C ASP A 61 -16.21 5.45 0.90
N HIS A 62 -15.02 5.79 1.41
CA HIS A 62 -13.76 5.35 0.83
C HIS A 62 -13.61 3.83 0.88
N ARG A 63 -14.00 3.20 2.00
CA ARG A 63 -13.98 1.73 2.12
C ARG A 63 -14.97 1.09 1.16
N ARG A 64 -16.15 1.68 0.95
CA ARG A 64 -17.13 1.22 -0.05
C ARG A 64 -16.55 1.29 -1.46
N LEU A 65 -15.88 2.38 -1.84
CA LEU A 65 -15.19 2.50 -3.12
C LEU A 65 -14.08 1.45 -3.30
N LEU A 66 -13.29 1.21 -2.26
CA LEU A 66 -12.21 0.19 -2.29
C LEU A 66 -12.76 -1.25 -2.32
N SER A 67 -13.92 -1.50 -1.71
CA SER A 67 -14.59 -2.81 -1.75
C SER A 67 -15.44 -3.03 -3.00
N GLY A 68 -15.92 -1.93 -3.59
CA GLY A 68 -16.73 -1.88 -4.80
C GLY A 68 -15.84 -2.01 -6.01
N CYS A 69 -15.18 -3.15 -6.16
CA CYS A 69 -14.72 -3.59 -7.46
C CYS A 69 -15.95 -4.03 -8.28
N ASP A 70 -16.83 -3.08 -8.64
CA ASP A 70 -17.62 -3.24 -9.85
C ASP A 70 -16.61 -3.11 -10.98
N ILE A 71 -16.17 -4.26 -11.49
CA ILE A 71 -15.53 -4.32 -12.79
C ILE A 71 -16.62 -3.88 -13.77
N GLU A 72 -16.77 -2.57 -14.00
CA GLU A 72 -17.32 -2.06 -15.25
C GLU A 72 -16.30 -2.38 -16.35
N GLY A 73 -16.24 -3.67 -16.68
CA GLY A 73 -15.50 -4.24 -17.79
C GLY A 73 -16.48 -4.54 -18.91
N GLU A 74 -16.81 -3.49 -19.65
CA GLU A 74 -16.86 -3.46 -21.12
C GLU A 74 -17.59 -4.61 -21.86
N LYS A 75 -18.87 -4.36 -22.17
CA LYS A 75 -19.76 -4.99 -23.17
C LYS A 75 -20.30 -6.41 -22.93
#